data_AF-A0A1V6DAI3-F1
#
_entry.id   AF-A0A1V6DAI3-F1
#
_cell.length_a   1.000
_cell.length_b   1.000
_cell.length_c   1.000
_cell.angle_alpha   90.00
_cell.angle_beta   90.00
_cell.angle_gamma   90.00
#
_symmetry.space_group_name_H-M   'P 1'
#
loop_
_entity.id
_entity.type
_entity.pdbx_description
1 polymer ?
#
loop_
_entity_poly.entity_id
_entity_poly.type
_entity_poly.pdbx_seq_one_letter_code
_entity_poly.pdbx_strand_id
1 'polypeptide(L)'
;MISVELSKRFRKIVREAGREAEVPAALKRVVKGFGNPHEHTGLSIRKLDKHVYQCRTSLDWRLVLLAEKGVLAFDFAGDHDEVRNYLRGKGGR
;
A
#
# COMPACT_ATOMS: atom_id res chain seq x y z
N MET A 1 -7.80 -8.23 -15.32
CA MET A 1 -7.31 -6.85 -15.17
C MET A 1 -7.50 -6.46 -13.72
N ILE A 2 -6.43 -6.03 -13.03
CA ILE A 2 -6.53 -5.62 -11.62
C ILE A 2 -6.90 -4.14 -11.58
N SER A 3 -7.97 -3.80 -10.87
CA SER A 3 -8.38 -2.41 -10.62
C SER A 3 -7.68 -1.85 -9.39
N VAL A 4 -7.36 -0.56 -9.41
CA VAL A 4 -6.75 0.15 -8.27
C VAL A 4 -7.73 1.18 -7.75
N GLU A 5 -7.96 1.15 -6.44
CA GLU A 5 -8.79 2.12 -5.74
C GLU A 5 -7.98 2.86 -4.69
N LEU A 6 -8.26 4.15 -4.50
CA LEU A 6 -7.63 4.99 -3.49
C LEU A 6 -8.70 5.47 -2.54
N SER A 7 -8.62 5.09 -1.25
CA SER A 7 -9.59 5.52 -0.26
C SER A 7 -9.52 7.04 -0.03
N LYS A 8 -10.62 7.64 0.43
CA LYS A 8 -10.64 9.08 0.78
C LYS A 8 -9.59 9.42 1.83
N ARG A 9 -9.42 8.53 2.83
CA ARG A 9 -8.41 8.66 3.88
C ARG A 9 -7.00 8.62 3.29
N PHE A 10 -6.72 7.66 2.42
CA PHE A 10 -5.42 7.54 1.77
C PHE A 10 -5.07 8.81 1.00
N ARG A 11 -5.98 9.31 0.16
CA ARG A 11 -5.78 10.55 -0.60
C ARG A 11 -5.49 11.74 0.32
N LYS A 12 -6.25 11.86 1.42
CA LYS A 12 -6.05 12.92 2.40
C LYS A 12 -4.65 12.86 3.03
N ILE A 13 -4.23 11.69 3.52
CA ILE A 13 -2.92 11.51 4.15
C ILE A 13 -1.78 11.84 3.18
N VAL A 14 -1.85 11.33 1.95
CA VAL A 14 -0.82 11.57 0.94
C VAL A 14 -0.69 13.06 0.64
N ARG A 15 -1.82 13.77 0.52
CA ARG A 15 -1.87 15.20 0.29
C ARG A 15 -1.30 15.98 1.48
N GLU A 16 -1.70 15.65 2.70
CA GLU A 16 -1.19 16.30 3.92
C GLU A 16 0.33 16.05 4.11
N ALA A 17 0.83 14.90 3.66
CA ALA A 17 2.25 14.58 3.66
C ALA A 17 3.03 15.18 2.47
N GLY A 18 2.36 15.81 1.50
CA GLY A 18 3.00 16.37 0.29
C GLY A 18 3.60 15.33 -0.66
N ARG A 19 3.16 14.06 -0.58
CA ARG A 19 3.76 12.93 -1.33
C ARG A 19 2.98 12.49 -2.56
N GLU A 20 2.10 13.35 -3.06
CA GLU A 20 1.21 13.06 -4.20
C GLU A 20 1.97 12.64 -5.46
N ALA A 21 3.16 13.20 -5.68
CA ALA A 21 4.01 12.88 -6.83
C ALA A 21 4.61 11.45 -6.78
N GLU A 22 4.83 10.89 -5.59
CA GLU A 22 5.44 9.56 -5.42
C GLU A 22 4.41 8.43 -5.60
N VAL A 23 3.14 8.71 -5.33
CA VAL A 23 2.06 7.72 -5.34
C VAL A 23 1.88 7.04 -6.70
N PRO A 24 1.78 7.75 -7.84
CA PRO A 24 1.59 7.11 -9.15
C PRO A 24 2.66 6.08 -9.50
N ALA A 25 3.93 6.36 -9.15
CA ALA A 25 5.02 5.42 -9.36
C ALA A 25 4.87 4.17 -8.50
N ALA A 26 4.44 4.34 -7.24
CA ALA A 26 4.15 3.23 -6.33
C ALA A 26 2.97 2.38 -6.82
N LEU A 27 1.89 3.00 -7.28
CA LEU A 27 0.72 2.30 -7.83
C LEU A 27 1.12 1.42 -9.02
N LYS A 28 1.86 1.97 -9.99
CA LYS A 28 2.35 1.21 -11.16
C LYS A 28 3.20 0.02 -10.75
N ARG A 29 4.09 0.21 -9.78
CA ARG A 29 4.94 -0.86 -9.23
C ARG A 29 4.12 -1.97 -8.59
N VAL A 30 3.12 -1.61 -7.78
CA VAL A 30 2.22 -2.56 -7.15
C VAL A 30 1.42 -3.35 -8.17
N VAL A 31 0.76 -2.68 -9.13
CA VAL A 31 -0.04 -3.35 -10.16
C VAL A 31 0.81 -4.33 -10.99
N LYS A 32 2.05 -3.94 -11.31
CA LYS A 32 2.97 -4.79 -12.08
C LYS A 32 3.47 -5.99 -11.28
N GLY A 33 3.76 -5.83 -9.98
CA GLY A 33 4.34 -6.87 -9.14
C GLY A 33 3.34 -7.74 -8.37
N PHE A 34 2.08 -7.33 -8.27
CA PHE A 34 1.09 -8.07 -7.49
C PHE A 34 0.73 -9.39 -8.18
N GLY A 35 1.06 -10.51 -7.53
CA GLY A 35 0.82 -11.87 -8.05
C GLY A 35 2.06 -12.56 -8.63
N ASN A 36 3.15 -11.83 -8.91
CA ASN A 36 4.39 -12.37 -9.46
C ASN A 36 5.60 -12.10 -8.53
N PRO A 37 5.80 -12.91 -7.48
CA PRO A 37 6.88 -12.70 -6.51
C PRO A 37 8.29 -12.94 -7.07
N HIS A 38 8.43 -13.67 -8.18
CA HIS A 38 9.73 -14.08 -8.73
C HIS A 38 10.37 -13.08 -9.70
N GLU A 39 9.64 -12.05 -10.17
CA GLU A 39 10.18 -11.12 -11.17
C GLU A 39 10.93 -9.91 -10.58
N HIS A 40 10.96 -9.75 -9.25
CA HIS A 40 11.21 -8.41 -8.68
C HIS A 40 12.03 -8.38 -7.39
N THR A 41 13.32 -8.67 -7.50
CA THR A 41 14.31 -8.23 -6.51
C THR A 41 14.28 -6.69 -6.43
N GLY A 42 13.63 -6.13 -5.40
CA GLY A 42 13.58 -4.67 -5.16
C GLY A 42 12.19 -4.03 -5.19
N LEU A 43 11.11 -4.77 -5.49
CA LEU A 43 9.76 -4.28 -5.20
C LEU A 43 9.47 -4.47 -3.72
N SER A 44 9.40 -3.36 -3.00
CA SER A 44 9.15 -3.30 -1.56
C SER A 44 7.74 -3.73 -1.13
N ILE A 45 7.13 -4.72 -1.80
CA ILE A 45 5.80 -5.24 -1.53
C ILE A 45 5.91 -6.44 -0.59
N ARG A 46 5.23 -6.38 0.55
CA ARG A 46 5.22 -7.43 1.56
C ARG A 46 3.80 -7.78 1.95
N LYS A 47 3.46 -9.07 1.97
CA LYS A 47 2.21 -9.55 2.55
C LYS A 47 2.30 -9.46 4.08
N LEU A 48 1.32 -8.83 4.70
CA LEU A 48 1.24 -8.64 6.15
C LEU A 48 0.17 -9.54 6.78
N ASP A 49 -0.97 -9.71 6.09
CA ASP A 49 -2.10 -10.54 6.53
C ASP A 49 -2.79 -11.18 5.30
N LYS A 50 -3.89 -11.93 5.50
CA LYS A 50 -4.63 -12.67 4.47
C LYS A 50 -4.95 -11.81 3.24
N HIS A 51 -5.44 -10.59 3.45
CA HIS A 51 -5.78 -9.62 2.40
C HIS A 51 -5.07 -8.27 2.57
N VAL A 52 -4.06 -8.18 3.44
CA VAL A 52 -3.37 -6.93 3.74
C VAL A 52 -1.92 -7.00 3.27
N TYR A 53 -1.53 -5.99 2.51
CA TYR A 53 -0.21 -5.87 1.91
C TYR A 53 0.36 -4.48 2.19
N GLN A 54 1.68 -4.42 2.27
CA GLN A 54 2.44 -3.20 2.38
C GLN A 54 3.30 -3.00 1.14
N CYS A 55 3.45 -1.76 0.69
CA CYS A 55 4.43 -1.36 -0.31
C CYS A 55 5.26 -0.19 0.23
N ARG A 56 6.60 -0.26 0.19
CA ARG A 56 7.45 0.89 0.52
C ARG A 56 7.70 1.76 -0.71
N THR A 57 7.52 3.07 -0.57
CA THR A 57 7.91 4.05 -1.62
C THR A 57 9.31 4.59 -1.38
N SER A 58 9.70 4.68 -0.10
CA SER A 58 11.02 5.14 0.37
C SER A 58 11.42 4.34 1.63
N LEU A 59 12.57 4.63 2.24
CA LEU A 59 13.00 3.98 3.49
C LEU A 59 11.97 4.17 4.61
N ASP A 60 11.43 5.38 4.74
CA ASP A 60 10.54 5.75 5.83
C ASP A 60 9.06 5.57 5.49
N TRP A 61 8.68 5.65 4.22
CA TRP A 61 7.27 5.72 3.82
C TRP A 61 6.71 4.41 3.30
N ARG A 62 5.56 4.00 3.86
CA ARG A 62 4.89 2.73 3.63
C ARG A 62 3.43 2.98 3.27
N LEU A 63 2.99 2.38 2.18
CA LEU A 63 1.58 2.33 1.77
C LEU A 63 0.99 1.00 2.19
N VAL A 64 -0.24 1.03 2.71
CA VAL A 64 -1.02 -0.15 3.03
C VAL A 64 -2.14 -0.29 2.03
N LEU A 65 -2.24 -1.48 1.45
CA LEU A 65 -3.29 -1.83 0.50
C LEU A 65 -3.99 -3.12 0.91
N LEU A 66 -5.28 -3.15 0.61
CA LEU A 66 -6.17 -4.28 0.81
C LEU A 66 -6.39 -4.93 -0.54
N ALA A 67 -6.06 -6.21 -0.64
CA ALA A 67 -6.23 -6.96 -1.86
C ALA A 67 -7.47 -7.84 -1.78
N GLU A 68 -8.44 -7.49 -2.60
CA GLU A 68 -9.68 -8.23 -2.82
C GLU A 68 -9.66 -8.84 -4.23
N LYS A 69 -10.67 -9.64 -4.57
CA LYS A 69 -10.75 -10.30 -5.90
C LYS A 69 -10.74 -9.26 -7.03
N GLY A 70 -9.58 -9.09 -7.66
CA GLY A 70 -9.38 -8.20 -8.80
C GLY A 70 -9.24 -6.72 -8.45
N VAL A 71 -9.16 -6.36 -7.16
CA VAL A 71 -9.07 -4.96 -6.70
C VAL A 71 -7.95 -4.80 -5.67
N LEU A 72 -7.13 -3.78 -5.85
CA LEU A 72 -6.14 -3.31 -4.87
C LEU A 72 -6.55 -1.94 -4.34
N ALA A 73 -7.07 -1.92 -3.11
CA ALA A 73 -7.53 -0.70 -2.45
C ALA A 73 -6.43 -0.15 -1.54
N PHE A 74 -5.86 1.00 -1.88
CA PHE A 74 -4.93 1.72 -1.03
C PHE A 74 -5.72 2.45 0.05
N ASP A 75 -5.50 2.06 1.31
CA ASP A 75 -6.30 2.52 2.43
C ASP A 75 -5.55 3.46 3.38
N PHE A 76 -4.23 3.27 3.52
CA PHE A 76 -3.42 4.03 4.45
C PHE A 76 -1.98 4.25 3.93
N ALA A 77 -1.35 5.31 4.39
CA ALA A 77 0.05 5.62 4.14
C ALA A 77 0.65 6.20 5.43
N GLY A 78 1.91 5.90 5.72
CA GLY A 78 2.54 6.36 6.95
C GLY A 78 3.97 5.85 7.09
N ASP A 79 4.59 6.21 8.20
CA ASP A 79 5.85 5.62 8.62
C ASP A 79 5.69 4.18 9.16
N HIS A 80 6.76 3.63 9.74
CA HIS A 80 6.74 2.28 10.30
C HIS A 80 5.72 2.14 11.42
N ASP A 81 5.72 3.07 12.37
CA ASP A 81 4.95 3.02 13.60
C ASP A 81 3.49 3.37 13.36
N GLU A 82 3.22 4.35 12.49
CA GLU A 82 1.87 4.69 12.04
C GLU A 82 1.20 3.51 11.34
N VAL A 83 1.92 2.84 10.44
CA VAL A 83 1.40 1.64 9.77
C VAL A 83 1.18 0.51 10.79
N ARG A 84 2.10 0.31 11.74
CA ARG A 84 1.93 -0.70 12.79
C ARG A 84 0.70 -0.42 13.64
N ASN A 85 0.45 0.84 13.99
CA ASN A 85 -0.71 1.26 14.75
C ASN A 85 -2.02 1.07 13.95
N TYR A 86 -2.01 1.47 12.67
CA TYR A 86 -3.13 1.22 11.75
C TYR A 86 -3.51 -0.26 11.68
N LEU A 87 -2.52 -1.15 11.58
CA LEU A 87 -2.74 -2.60 11.51
C LEU A 87 -3.32 -3.17 12.81
N ARG A 88 -2.83 -2.70 13.97
CA ARG A 88 -3.37 -3.09 15.28
C ARG A 88 -4.85 -2.71 15.43
N GLY A 89 -5.24 -1.53 14.92
CA GLY A 89 -6.63 -1.10 14.90
C GLY A 89 -7.53 -1.87 13.93
N LYS A 90 -6.95 -2.56 12.94
CA LYS A 90 -7.68 -3.33 11.92
C LYS A 90 -7.85 -4.81 12.29
N GLY A 91 -6.89 -5.40 13.00
CA GLY A 91 -6.92 -6.82 13.43
C GLY A 91 -7.78 -7.12 14.68
N GLY A 92 -8.57 -6.15 15.15
CA GLY A 92 -9.45 -6.28 16.32
C GLY A 92 -10.95 -6.29 16.00
N ARG A 93 -11.35 -6.58 14.76
CA ARG A 93 -12.76 -6.76 14.37
C ARG A 93 -12.95 -8.05 13.61
#